data_AF-A0A416JXP1-F1
#
_entry.id   AF-A0A416JXP1-F1
#
_cell.length_a   1.000
_cell.length_b   1.000
_cell.length_c   1.000
_cell.angle_alpha   90.00
_cell.angle_beta   90.00
_cell.angle_gamma   90.00
#
_symmetry.space_group_name_H-M   'P 1'
#
loop_
_entity.id
_entity.type
_entity.pdbx_description
1 polymer ?
#
loop_
_entity_poly.entity_id
_entity_poly.type
_entity_poly.pdbx_seq_one_letter_code
_entity_poly.pdbx_strand_id
1 'polypeptide(L)'
;MRKFVKLGICGLMAAMVATGCSKKDTTGTTDPAAATTQGAETQEAGTSEGAAEDSVTLGEYKGVAYTPASVEITDEQVDNEVQKLADSNLVEVDRPAAEGDTVNIDYVGKKDGVAFDGGTASGYDLKLGSNTFIDGFEDGLIGAVKGQKLDLDLTFPEGYPSEDLAGQAVVFEVTVNAVKTPSELNDDLVMANTDYKTLEEYREATRNDLEKQAADNAEYQKQSSVFQTIMNNSQVVASEESIQAAYDEAMTYYETMATNSGMELETLVGYYGMDLDTFKAR
;
A
#
# COMPACT_ATOMS: atom_id res chain seq x y z
N MET A 1 -42.46 24.19 6.15
CA MET A 1 -41.36 25.08 6.60
C MET A 1 -40.43 24.29 7.52
N ARG A 2 -39.48 23.55 6.94
CA ARG A 2 -38.38 22.91 7.67
C ARG A 2 -37.11 23.63 7.27
N LYS A 3 -36.36 24.07 8.28
CA LYS A 3 -35.29 25.06 8.22
C LYS A 3 -34.06 24.47 7.53
N PHE A 4 -33.50 25.25 6.62
CA PHE A 4 -32.20 25.07 5.98
C PHE A 4 -31.09 24.88 7.02
N VAL A 5 -30.65 23.64 7.22
CA VAL A 5 -29.37 23.29 7.85
C VAL A 5 -28.84 22.05 7.13
N LYS A 6 -28.15 22.27 6.00
CA LYS A 6 -27.17 21.33 5.43
C LYS A 6 -26.14 22.16 4.66
N LEU A 7 -25.31 22.88 5.41
CA LEU A 7 -24.01 23.33 4.93
C LEU A 7 -23.05 22.25 5.41
N GLY A 8 -22.61 21.38 4.50
CA GLY A 8 -21.74 20.28 4.86
C GLY A 8 -21.61 19.28 3.73
N ILE A 9 -20.39 19.22 3.20
CA ILE A 9 -19.78 18.07 2.52
C ILE A 9 -20.19 17.90 1.05
N CYS A 10 -19.30 18.33 0.17
CA CYS A 10 -18.92 17.56 -1.02
C CYS A 10 -17.44 17.86 -1.32
N GLY A 11 -16.59 17.42 -0.39
CA GLY A 11 -15.13 17.52 -0.46
C GLY A 11 -14.47 16.16 -0.24
N LEU A 12 -15.07 15.08 -0.78
CA LEU A 12 -14.62 13.70 -0.58
C LEU A 12 -14.60 12.92 -1.90
N MET A 13 -14.11 13.55 -2.97
CA MET A 13 -13.65 12.88 -4.19
C MET A 13 -12.12 12.89 -4.23
N ALA A 14 -11.50 12.23 -3.24
CA ALA A 14 -10.09 11.87 -3.30
C ALA A 14 -9.87 10.62 -2.45
N ALA A 15 -9.73 9.45 -3.11
CA ALA A 15 -8.60 8.53 -2.97
C ALA A 15 -8.91 7.12 -3.49
N MET A 16 -7.88 6.51 -4.10
CA MET A 16 -7.70 5.10 -4.47
C MET A 16 -8.43 4.72 -5.78
N VAL A 17 -7.73 4.35 -6.86
CA VAL A 17 -6.85 3.18 -6.94
C VAL A 17 -5.62 3.45 -7.81
N ALA A 18 -4.44 3.35 -7.19
CA ALA A 18 -3.22 2.99 -7.88
C ALA A 18 -3.02 1.48 -7.70
N THR A 19 -3.12 0.72 -8.80
CA THR A 19 -2.46 -0.59 -8.91
C THR A 19 -2.14 -0.82 -10.38
N GLY A 20 -0.88 -0.57 -10.72
CA GLY A 20 -0.27 -1.17 -11.89
C GLY A 20 -0.13 -2.68 -11.67
N CYS A 21 -0.51 -3.46 -12.67
CA CYS A 21 -0.05 -4.83 -12.82
C CYS A 21 0.58 -4.97 -14.20
N SER A 22 1.90 -5.12 -14.19
CA SER A 22 2.77 -5.49 -15.30
C SER A 22 2.28 -6.74 -16.01
N LYS A 23 2.36 -6.77 -17.35
CA LYS A 23 2.20 -8.00 -18.12
C LYS A 23 3.45 -8.31 -18.93
N LYS A 24 4.02 -9.49 -18.60
CA LYS A 24 5.16 -10.17 -19.21
C LYS A 24 4.73 -10.85 -20.50
N ASP A 25 5.64 -10.87 -21.48
CA ASP A 25 5.50 -11.40 -22.84
C ASP A 25 5.14 -12.89 -22.94
N THR A 26 4.40 -13.27 -23.98
CA THR A 26 4.66 -14.53 -24.73
C THR A 26 4.20 -14.39 -26.20
N THR A 27 5.11 -14.80 -27.07
CA THR A 27 5.21 -14.74 -28.53
C THR A 27 4.27 -15.66 -29.33
N GLY A 28 3.90 -15.27 -30.57
CA GLY A 28 3.34 -16.20 -31.56
C GLY A 28 2.69 -15.60 -32.83
N THR A 29 3.52 -15.07 -33.73
CA THR A 29 3.39 -14.84 -35.20
C THR A 29 2.09 -15.17 -35.95
N THR A 30 1.49 -14.21 -36.68
CA THR A 30 1.43 -14.14 -38.17
C THR A 30 0.85 -12.80 -38.65
N ASP A 31 1.37 -12.37 -39.80
CA ASP A 31 1.37 -11.03 -40.41
C ASP A 31 0.11 -10.79 -41.32
N PRO A 32 -0.04 -9.69 -42.07
CA PRO A 32 -0.99 -8.61 -41.79
C PRO A 32 -2.03 -8.39 -42.93
N ALA A 33 -3.20 -7.83 -42.63
CA ALA A 33 -3.97 -7.04 -43.60
C ALA A 33 -5.23 -6.39 -42.98
N ALA A 34 -5.31 -5.07 -43.16
CA ALA A 34 -6.52 -4.25 -43.24
C ALA A 34 -7.42 -4.14 -42.00
N ALA A 35 -7.29 -3.01 -41.28
CA ALA A 35 -8.40 -2.08 -41.08
C ALA A 35 -7.95 -0.82 -40.33
N THR A 36 -8.04 0.30 -41.03
CA THR A 36 -8.51 1.61 -40.54
C THR A 36 -7.84 2.19 -39.29
N THR A 37 -6.91 3.11 -39.53
CA THR A 37 -6.56 4.23 -38.65
C THR A 37 -7.82 5.01 -38.27
N GLN A 38 -8.22 4.94 -37.00
CA GLN A 38 -9.08 5.95 -36.38
C GLN A 38 -8.24 6.61 -35.30
N GLY A 39 -7.91 7.89 -35.55
CA GLY A 39 -7.20 8.72 -34.60
C GLY A 39 -7.97 8.82 -33.30
N ALA A 40 -7.25 8.75 -32.19
CA ALA A 40 -7.78 9.17 -30.90
C ALA A 40 -8.07 10.67 -30.99
N GLU A 41 -9.32 11.00 -31.28
CA GLU A 41 -9.85 12.33 -31.00
C GLU A 41 -9.85 12.46 -29.48
N THR A 42 -9.00 13.34 -28.98
CA THR A 42 -9.12 13.93 -27.66
C THR A 42 -10.51 14.54 -27.60
N GLN A 43 -11.42 13.88 -26.88
CA GLN A 43 -12.73 14.41 -26.62
C GLN A 43 -12.52 15.61 -25.68
N GLU A 44 -12.50 16.81 -26.26
CA GLU A 44 -12.62 18.03 -25.47
C GLU A 44 -13.88 17.89 -24.63
N ALA A 45 -13.70 17.91 -23.31
CA ALA A 45 -14.81 18.05 -22.38
C ALA A 45 -15.52 19.37 -22.75
N GLY A 46 -16.67 19.23 -23.39
CA GLY A 46 -17.51 20.37 -23.76
C GLY A 46 -17.79 21.19 -22.51
N THR A 47 -17.15 22.35 -22.43
CA THR A 47 -17.45 23.32 -21.38
C THR A 47 -18.84 23.84 -21.70
N SER A 48 -19.83 23.43 -20.89
CA SER A 48 -21.17 24.00 -20.89
C SER A 48 -21.08 25.48 -20.50
N GLU A 49 -20.96 26.34 -21.51
CA GLU A 49 -20.63 27.77 -21.42
C GLU A 49 -21.82 28.65 -20.96
N GLY A 50 -22.66 28.17 -20.04
CA GLY A 50 -23.87 28.93 -19.67
C GLY A 50 -24.55 28.68 -18.33
N ALA A 51 -24.12 27.70 -17.52
CA ALA A 51 -24.73 27.44 -16.20
C ALA A 51 -23.72 27.34 -15.04
N ALA A 52 -22.43 27.17 -15.34
CA ALA A 52 -21.38 27.02 -14.32
C ALA A 52 -21.00 28.37 -13.66
N GLU A 53 -21.08 29.47 -14.39
CA GLU A 53 -20.54 30.76 -13.92
C GLU A 53 -21.37 31.41 -12.81
N ASP A 54 -22.69 31.14 -12.77
CA ASP A 54 -23.60 31.63 -11.72
C ASP A 54 -23.71 30.67 -10.52
N SER A 55 -23.18 29.44 -10.63
CA SER A 55 -23.26 28.40 -9.59
C SER A 55 -22.00 28.27 -8.75
N VAL A 56 -20.89 28.92 -9.10
CA VAL A 56 -19.65 28.87 -8.30
C VAL A 56 -19.16 30.27 -7.98
N THR A 57 -19.14 30.61 -6.69
CA THR A 57 -18.47 31.81 -6.18
C THR A 57 -17.13 31.41 -5.57
N LEU A 58 -16.04 31.77 -6.23
CA LEU A 58 -14.69 31.52 -5.71
C LEU A 58 -14.45 32.33 -4.43
N GLY A 59 -13.89 31.67 -3.43
CA GLY A 59 -13.39 32.30 -2.21
C GLY A 59 -12.09 33.09 -2.44
N GLU A 60 -11.42 33.49 -1.36
CA GLU A 60 -10.08 34.08 -1.46
C GLU A 60 -9.09 33.06 -2.04
N TYR A 61 -8.65 33.29 -3.28
CA TYR A 61 -7.75 32.42 -4.02
C TYR A 61 -6.36 33.03 -4.26
N LYS A 62 -6.21 34.34 -4.01
CA LYS A 62 -4.93 35.04 -4.09
C LYS A 62 -4.33 35.16 -2.70
N GLY A 63 -3.02 34.95 -2.58
CA GLY A 63 -2.33 35.08 -1.30
C GLY A 63 -2.61 33.94 -0.31
N VAL A 64 -3.15 32.81 -0.79
CA VAL A 64 -3.38 31.62 0.04
C VAL A 64 -2.05 31.16 0.63
N ALA A 65 -1.95 31.17 1.96
CA ALA A 65 -0.79 30.69 2.66
C ALA A 65 -0.73 29.15 2.56
N TYR A 66 0.49 28.63 2.42
CA TYR A 66 0.77 27.21 2.53
C TYR A 66 2.06 27.02 3.32
N THR A 67 2.21 25.84 3.92
CA THR A 67 3.44 25.44 4.59
C THR A 67 4.26 24.60 3.60
N PRO A 68 5.46 25.05 3.19
CA PRO A 68 6.33 24.24 2.34
C PRO A 68 6.72 22.94 3.04
N ALA A 69 6.64 21.82 2.32
CA ALA A 69 7.23 20.56 2.78
C ALA A 69 8.77 20.66 2.72
N SER A 70 9.44 20.00 3.66
CA SER A 70 10.89 19.84 3.60
C SER A 70 11.25 18.90 2.45
N VAL A 71 12.32 19.22 1.74
CA VAL A 71 12.86 18.40 0.63
C VAL A 71 14.31 17.95 0.88
N GLU A 72 14.86 18.27 2.06
CA GLU A 72 16.23 17.87 2.39
C GLU A 72 16.32 16.36 2.62
N ILE A 73 17.24 15.72 1.91
CA ILE A 73 17.54 14.29 2.07
C ILE A 73 18.81 14.14 2.89
N THR A 74 18.66 13.49 4.04
CA THR A 74 19.76 13.18 4.96
C THR A 74 20.56 11.97 4.46
N ASP A 75 21.83 11.89 4.88
CA ASP A 75 22.68 10.73 4.58
C ASP A 75 22.07 9.42 5.11
N GLU A 76 21.44 9.47 6.29
CA GLU A 76 20.76 8.33 6.90
C GLU A 76 19.60 7.81 6.03
N GLN A 77 18.84 8.68 5.36
CA GLN A 77 17.80 8.25 4.43
C GLN A 77 18.38 7.55 3.21
N VAL A 78 19.51 8.02 2.69
CA VAL A 78 20.21 7.37 1.58
C VAL A 78 20.79 6.03 2.04
N ASP A 79 21.41 5.98 3.23
CA ASP A 79 21.93 4.76 3.83
C ASP A 79 20.85 3.69 3.95
N ASN A 80 19.69 4.06 4.53
CA ASN A 80 18.56 3.17 4.70
C ASN A 80 18.01 2.66 3.36
N GLU A 81 17.94 3.51 2.33
CA GLU A 81 17.44 3.10 1.02
C GLU A 81 18.42 2.15 0.32
N VAL A 82 19.71 2.47 0.32
CA VAL A 82 20.76 1.67 -0.29
C VAL A 82 20.93 0.34 0.44
N GLN A 83 20.75 0.31 1.76
CA GLN A 83 20.79 -0.89 2.58
C GLN A 83 19.73 -1.93 2.17
N LYS A 84 18.60 -1.50 1.58
CA LYS A 84 17.59 -2.43 1.04
C LYS A 84 18.15 -3.37 -0.02
N LEU A 85 19.18 -2.96 -0.74
CA LEU A 85 19.86 -3.82 -1.70
C LEU A 85 20.51 -5.02 -1.00
N ALA A 86 21.20 -4.79 0.11
CA ALA A 86 21.77 -5.86 0.93
C ALA A 86 20.69 -6.72 1.60
N ASP A 87 19.66 -6.09 2.16
CA ASP A 87 18.56 -6.78 2.86
C ASP A 87 17.73 -7.69 1.94
N SER A 88 17.61 -7.35 0.65
CA SER A 88 16.91 -8.17 -0.35
C SER A 88 17.78 -9.28 -0.95
N ASN A 89 19.11 -9.22 -0.75
CA ASN A 89 20.07 -10.19 -1.27
C ASN A 89 20.63 -11.03 -0.13
N LEU A 90 19.98 -12.15 0.16
CA LEU A 90 20.32 -13.01 1.28
C LEU A 90 21.30 -14.12 0.85
N VAL A 91 22.27 -14.43 1.73
CA VAL A 91 23.20 -15.55 1.56
C VAL A 91 23.06 -16.55 2.70
N GLU A 92 23.04 -17.85 2.39
CA GLU A 92 23.04 -18.91 3.40
C GLU A 92 24.34 -18.91 4.20
N VAL A 93 24.24 -19.11 5.52
CA VAL A 93 25.38 -19.16 6.43
C VAL A 93 25.31 -20.37 7.37
N ASP A 94 26.47 -20.96 7.64
CA ASP A 94 26.63 -22.09 8.55
C ASP A 94 27.01 -21.61 9.97
N ARG A 95 26.13 -20.80 10.58
CA ARG A 95 26.26 -20.33 11.97
C ARG A 95 24.88 -20.28 12.66
N PRO A 96 24.83 -20.21 14.00
CA PRO A 96 23.59 -19.92 14.72
C PRO A 96 22.92 -18.64 14.21
N ALA A 97 21.59 -18.67 14.14
CA ALA A 97 20.76 -17.53 13.80
C ALA A 97 20.90 -16.40 14.82
N ALA A 98 20.86 -15.16 14.34
CA ALA A 98 20.96 -13.95 15.14
C ALA A 98 19.90 -12.94 14.69
N GLU A 99 19.70 -11.90 15.50
CA GLU A 99 18.82 -10.78 15.17
C GLU A 99 19.17 -10.21 13.79
N GLY A 100 18.15 -9.98 12.95
CA GLY A 100 18.31 -9.49 11.58
C GLY A 100 18.58 -10.55 10.51
N ASP A 101 18.87 -11.80 10.89
CA ASP A 101 18.92 -12.92 9.94
C ASP A 101 17.52 -13.30 9.45
N THR A 102 17.47 -13.96 8.30
CA THR A 102 16.29 -14.65 7.80
C THR A 102 16.45 -16.15 7.97
N VAL A 103 15.55 -16.78 8.72
CA VAL A 103 15.51 -18.23 8.89
C VAL A 103 14.44 -18.83 7.99
N ASN A 104 14.83 -19.81 7.19
CA ASN A 104 13.87 -20.63 6.46
C ASN A 104 13.36 -21.73 7.39
N ILE A 105 12.06 -21.80 7.61
CA ILE A 105 11.44 -22.69 8.60
C ILE A 105 10.26 -23.46 8.03
N ASP A 106 10.07 -24.67 8.55
CA ASP A 106 8.80 -25.38 8.56
C ASP A 106 8.23 -25.31 9.97
N TYR A 107 6.94 -25.06 10.14
CA TYR A 107 6.33 -25.07 11.48
C TYR A 107 4.94 -25.66 11.49
N VAL A 108 4.56 -26.25 12.62
CA VAL A 108 3.22 -26.77 12.91
C VAL A 108 2.80 -26.26 14.29
N GLY A 109 1.80 -25.37 14.31
CA GLY A 109 1.16 -24.86 15.52
C GLY A 109 0.09 -25.82 16.03
N LYS A 110 0.14 -26.14 17.32
CA LYS A 110 -0.79 -27.04 18.00
C LYS A 110 -1.38 -26.37 19.24
N LYS A 111 -2.68 -26.54 19.42
CA LYS A 111 -3.41 -26.21 20.65
C LYS A 111 -3.90 -27.51 21.26
N ASP A 112 -3.59 -27.75 22.53
CA ASP A 112 -3.96 -28.99 23.24
C ASP A 112 -3.54 -30.28 22.49
N GLY A 113 -2.41 -30.23 21.78
CA GLY A 113 -1.88 -31.34 20.98
C GLY A 113 -2.53 -31.53 19.59
N VAL A 114 -3.49 -30.69 19.22
CA VAL A 114 -4.17 -30.72 17.91
C VAL A 114 -3.72 -29.55 17.06
N ALA A 115 -3.35 -29.81 15.81
CA ALA A 115 -2.98 -28.74 14.87
C ALA A 115 -4.19 -27.84 14.57
N PHE A 116 -3.99 -26.53 14.57
CA PHE A 116 -5.02 -25.55 14.23
C PHE A 116 -4.83 -24.98 12.83
N ASP A 117 -5.93 -24.49 12.23
CA ASP A 117 -5.91 -23.94 10.88
C ASP A 117 -5.14 -22.61 10.82
N GLY A 118 -4.40 -22.40 9.73
CA GLY A 118 -3.47 -21.27 9.59
C GLY A 118 -2.20 -21.35 10.46
N GLY A 119 -2.05 -22.40 11.28
CA GLY A 119 -0.88 -22.59 12.15
C GLY A 119 0.27 -23.38 11.52
N THR A 120 0.20 -23.75 10.24
CA THR A 120 1.20 -24.61 9.60
C THR A 120 1.71 -24.01 8.30
N ALA A 121 3.03 -23.99 8.11
CA ALA A 121 3.67 -23.63 6.85
C ALA A 121 4.95 -24.43 6.65
N SER A 122 5.40 -24.51 5.39
CA SER A 122 6.69 -25.10 5.02
C SER A 122 7.45 -24.17 4.09
N GLY A 123 8.76 -24.08 4.28
CA GLY A 123 9.68 -23.26 3.50
C GLY A 123 9.48 -21.76 3.71
N TYR A 124 8.91 -21.34 4.85
CA TYR A 124 8.65 -19.93 5.13
C TYR A 124 9.95 -19.21 5.50
N ASP A 125 10.27 -18.10 4.84
CA ASP A 125 11.39 -17.24 5.20
C ASP A 125 10.94 -16.19 6.21
N LEU A 126 11.42 -16.29 7.45
CA LEU A 126 11.12 -15.37 8.55
C LEU A 126 12.35 -14.52 8.89
N LYS A 127 12.24 -13.20 8.75
CA LYS A 127 13.26 -12.25 9.25
C LYS A 127 13.10 -12.08 10.77
N LEU A 128 14.15 -12.38 11.52
CA LEU A 128 14.18 -12.24 12.97
C LEU A 128 14.29 -10.75 13.34
N GLY A 129 13.38 -10.29 14.19
CA GLY A 129 13.16 -8.88 14.54
C GLY A 129 12.07 -8.20 13.70
N SER A 130 11.34 -8.94 12.85
CA SER A 130 10.29 -8.38 11.99
C SER A 130 8.98 -8.13 12.74
N ASN A 131 8.76 -8.81 13.87
CA ASN A 131 7.51 -8.80 14.64
C ASN A 131 6.30 -9.17 13.78
N THR A 132 6.50 -10.07 12.80
CA THR A 132 5.42 -10.57 11.94
C THR A 132 4.71 -11.76 12.55
N PHE A 133 5.36 -12.44 13.50
CA PHE A 133 4.80 -13.54 14.28
C PHE A 133 4.42 -13.07 15.68
N ILE A 134 3.71 -13.93 16.42
CA ILE A 134 3.38 -13.66 17.83
C ILE A 134 4.66 -13.52 18.67
N ASP A 135 4.57 -12.68 19.70
CA ASP A 135 5.67 -12.43 20.65
C ASP A 135 6.27 -13.75 21.16
N GLY A 136 7.61 -13.79 21.20
CA GLY A 136 8.39 -14.95 21.62
C GLY A 136 8.66 -15.99 20.52
N PHE A 137 7.96 -15.95 19.38
CA PHE A 137 8.24 -16.87 18.27
C PHE A 137 9.62 -16.62 17.67
N GLU A 138 9.91 -15.36 17.31
CA GLU A 138 11.19 -14.98 16.71
C GLU A 138 12.35 -15.14 17.70
N ASP A 139 12.15 -14.75 18.97
CA ASP A 139 13.13 -14.92 20.06
C ASP A 139 13.54 -16.38 20.27
N GLY A 140 12.57 -17.30 20.16
CA GLY A 140 12.79 -18.74 20.30
C GLY A 140 13.67 -19.35 19.19
N LEU A 141 13.85 -18.64 18.08
CA LEU A 141 14.70 -19.06 16.96
C LEU A 141 16.10 -18.45 17.00
N ILE A 142 16.34 -17.46 17.86
CA ILE A 142 17.68 -16.89 18.06
C ILE A 142 18.62 -17.98 18.62
N GLY A 143 19.77 -18.13 17.98
CA GLY A 143 20.75 -19.17 18.30
C GLY A 143 20.45 -20.54 17.67
N ALA A 144 19.34 -20.69 16.95
CA ALA A 144 19.02 -21.94 16.25
C ALA A 144 19.96 -22.17 15.06
N VAL A 145 20.26 -23.43 14.75
CA VAL A 145 21.12 -23.82 13.62
C VAL A 145 20.34 -24.60 12.56
N LYS A 146 20.88 -24.64 11.34
CA LYS A 146 20.35 -25.44 10.23
C LYS A 146 20.13 -26.91 10.64
N GLY A 147 18.93 -27.42 10.34
CA GLY A 147 18.47 -28.77 10.66
C GLY A 147 17.93 -28.95 12.08
N GLN A 148 17.98 -27.93 12.93
CA GLN A 148 17.48 -28.02 14.31
C GLN A 148 15.95 -28.07 14.34
N LYS A 149 15.43 -28.87 15.27
CA LYS A 149 14.00 -28.91 15.62
C LYS A 149 13.80 -28.33 17.00
N LEU A 150 12.78 -27.50 17.15
CA LEU A 150 12.46 -26.73 18.34
C LEU A 150 10.97 -26.83 18.61
N ASP A 151 10.60 -26.94 19.88
CA ASP A 151 9.21 -26.78 20.31
C ASP A 151 9.14 -25.44 21.06
N LEU A 152 8.33 -24.52 20.56
CA LEU A 152 8.16 -23.19 21.13
C LEU A 152 6.81 -23.11 21.85
N ASP A 153 6.85 -23.04 23.18
CA ASP A 153 5.67 -22.81 24.02
C ASP A 153 5.34 -21.31 24.04
N LEU A 154 4.24 -20.94 23.37
CA LEU A 154 3.84 -19.55 23.16
C LEU A 154 2.40 -19.32 23.61
N THR A 155 2.01 -18.05 23.75
CA THR A 155 0.62 -17.67 24.06
C THR A 155 0.19 -16.58 23.11
N PHE A 156 -0.96 -16.78 22.46
CA PHE A 156 -1.54 -15.75 21.60
C PHE A 156 -2.01 -14.55 22.44
N PRO A 157 -1.92 -13.32 21.93
CA PRO A 157 -2.41 -12.15 22.64
C PRO A 157 -3.94 -12.21 22.82
N GLU A 158 -4.44 -11.56 23.89
CA GLU A 158 -5.88 -11.49 24.21
C GLU A 158 -6.72 -10.84 23.10
N GLY A 159 -6.12 -9.95 22.30
CA GLY A 159 -6.79 -9.24 21.20
C GLY A 159 -6.69 -9.93 19.83
N TYR A 160 -6.28 -11.20 19.78
CA TYR A 160 -6.09 -11.89 18.51
C TYR A 160 -7.44 -12.08 17.78
N PRO A 161 -7.53 -11.86 16.44
CA PRO A 161 -8.81 -11.88 15.72
C PRO A 161 -9.56 -13.23 15.76
N SER A 162 -8.85 -14.33 15.98
CA SER A 162 -9.46 -15.65 16.17
C SER A 162 -9.84 -15.83 17.64
N GLU A 163 -11.15 -15.85 17.93
CA GLU A 163 -11.69 -16.09 19.28
C GLU A 163 -11.21 -17.43 19.88
N ASP A 164 -10.99 -18.44 19.02
CA ASP A 164 -10.50 -19.76 19.43
C ASP A 164 -9.01 -19.78 19.82
N LEU A 165 -8.24 -18.76 19.41
CA LEU A 165 -6.81 -18.66 19.67
C LEU A 165 -6.47 -17.53 20.65
N ALA A 166 -7.28 -16.49 20.77
CA ALA A 166 -7.04 -15.38 21.67
C ALA A 166 -6.78 -15.83 23.13
N GLY A 167 -5.65 -15.40 23.69
CA GLY A 167 -5.22 -15.74 25.05
C GLY A 167 -4.83 -17.21 25.27
N GLN A 168 -4.81 -18.04 24.22
CA GLN A 168 -4.56 -19.47 24.35
C GLN A 168 -3.08 -19.80 24.30
N ALA A 169 -2.66 -20.72 25.17
CA ALA A 169 -1.34 -21.34 25.11
C ALA A 169 -1.28 -22.36 23.98
N VAL A 170 -0.20 -22.34 23.21
CA VAL A 170 0.03 -23.20 22.05
C VAL A 170 1.50 -23.63 21.99
N VAL A 171 1.75 -24.71 21.26
CA VAL A 171 3.10 -25.19 20.97
C VAL A 171 3.33 -25.12 19.47
N PHE A 172 4.42 -24.49 19.04
CA PHE A 172 4.88 -24.53 17.66
C PHE A 172 6.07 -25.48 17.54
N GLU A 173 5.89 -26.56 16.79
CA GLU A 173 6.99 -27.44 16.40
C GLU A 173 7.64 -26.84 15.15
N VAL A 174 8.85 -26.30 15.28
CA VAL A 174 9.59 -25.60 14.22
C VAL A 174 10.81 -26.41 13.80
N THR A 175 11.02 -26.55 12.49
CA THR A 175 12.24 -27.09 11.89
C THR A 175 12.95 -25.97 11.13
N VAL A 176 14.22 -25.72 11.45
CA VAL A 176 15.05 -24.73 10.76
C VAL A 176 15.71 -25.37 9.55
N ASN A 177 15.31 -24.95 8.35
CA ASN A 177 15.82 -25.48 7.09
C ASN A 177 17.12 -24.78 6.64
N ALA A 178 17.23 -23.47 6.89
CA ALA A 178 18.41 -22.67 6.57
C ALA A 178 18.45 -21.40 7.41
N VAL A 179 19.65 -20.86 7.61
CA VAL A 179 19.88 -19.52 8.16
C VAL A 179 20.51 -18.69 7.05
N LYS A 180 19.95 -17.53 6.77
CA LYS A 180 20.44 -16.60 5.75
C LYS A 180 20.70 -15.24 6.39
N THR A 181 21.76 -14.57 5.97
CA THR A 181 22.10 -13.20 6.39
C THR A 181 22.00 -12.26 5.19
N PRO A 182 21.66 -10.98 5.38
CA PRO A 182 21.86 -9.95 4.35
C PRO A 182 23.30 -9.97 3.84
N SER A 183 23.46 -9.77 2.52
CA SER A 183 24.77 -9.63 1.92
C SER A 183 25.48 -8.37 2.43
N GLU A 184 26.80 -8.35 2.37
CA GLU A 184 27.56 -7.13 2.63
C GLU A 184 27.30 -6.12 1.52
N LEU A 185 26.98 -4.89 1.89
CA LEU A 185 26.79 -3.79 0.95
C LEU A 185 28.14 -3.30 0.44
N ASN A 186 28.49 -3.69 -0.79
CA ASN A 186 29.74 -3.35 -1.45
C ASN A 186 29.59 -3.21 -2.98
N ASP A 187 30.66 -2.83 -3.66
CA ASP A 187 30.67 -2.64 -5.12
C ASP A 187 30.28 -3.92 -5.89
N ASP A 188 30.69 -5.10 -5.41
CA ASP A 188 30.36 -6.38 -6.05
C ASP A 188 28.86 -6.67 -6.00
N LEU A 189 28.22 -6.42 -4.86
CA LEU A 189 26.77 -6.58 -4.72
C LEU A 189 26.01 -5.62 -5.64
N VAL A 190 26.48 -4.37 -5.72
CA VAL A 190 25.90 -3.33 -6.57
C VAL A 190 26.03 -3.69 -8.05
N MET A 191 27.20 -4.11 -8.50
CA MET A 191 27.43 -4.56 -9.88
C MET A 191 26.59 -5.78 -10.26
N ALA A 192 26.33 -6.68 -9.30
CA ALA A 192 25.57 -7.90 -9.56
C ALA A 192 24.06 -7.65 -9.68
N ASN A 193 23.54 -6.58 -9.08
CA ASN A 193 22.09 -6.37 -8.90
C ASN A 193 21.56 -5.04 -9.44
N THR A 194 22.43 -4.16 -9.94
CA THR A 194 22.06 -2.83 -10.44
C THR A 194 22.85 -2.49 -11.72
N ASP A 195 22.52 -1.36 -12.35
CA ASP A 195 23.25 -0.83 -13.50
C ASP A 195 24.51 -0.02 -13.11
N TYR A 196 24.78 0.14 -11.81
CA TYR A 196 25.90 0.92 -11.28
C TYR A 196 27.14 0.05 -11.03
N LYS A 197 28.33 0.67 -11.06
CA LYS A 197 29.60 -0.06 -10.91
C LYS A 197 30.16 -0.01 -9.51
N THR A 198 29.77 1.00 -8.74
CA THR A 198 30.27 1.22 -7.38
C THR A 198 29.13 1.58 -6.45
N LEU A 199 29.32 1.29 -5.16
CA LEU A 199 28.42 1.70 -4.11
C LEU A 199 28.24 3.22 -4.08
N GLU A 200 29.30 3.98 -4.35
CA GLU A 200 29.22 5.44 -4.37
C GLU A 200 28.32 5.95 -5.50
N GLU A 201 28.46 5.42 -6.73
CA GLU A 201 27.59 5.75 -7.85
C GLU A 201 26.12 5.42 -7.54
N TYR A 202 25.88 4.26 -6.91
CA TYR A 202 24.52 3.86 -6.52
C TYR A 202 23.95 4.76 -5.42
N ARG A 203 24.77 5.18 -4.45
CA ARG A 203 24.36 6.13 -3.39
C ARG A 203 24.01 7.50 -3.96
N GLU A 204 24.82 8.02 -4.87
CA GLU A 204 24.57 9.31 -5.53
C GLU A 204 23.27 9.26 -6.34
N ALA A 205 23.07 8.19 -7.12
CA ALA A 205 21.82 8.00 -7.86
C ALA A 205 20.61 7.89 -6.93
N THR A 206 20.72 7.10 -5.86
CA THR A 206 19.66 6.94 -4.84
C THR A 206 19.30 8.27 -4.20
N ARG A 207 20.30 9.11 -3.87
CA ARG A 207 20.05 10.47 -3.35
C ARG A 207 19.27 11.31 -4.35
N ASN A 208 19.71 11.35 -5.61
CA ASN A 208 19.04 12.13 -6.65
C ASN A 208 17.57 11.70 -6.83
N ASP A 209 17.31 10.39 -6.77
CA ASP A 209 15.95 9.86 -6.85
C ASP A 209 15.11 10.25 -5.63
N LEU A 210 15.66 10.19 -4.41
CA LEU A 210 14.98 10.63 -3.20
C LEU A 210 14.70 12.14 -3.20
N GLU A 211 15.65 12.95 -3.65
CA GLU A 211 15.49 14.40 -3.77
C GLU A 211 14.39 14.75 -4.78
N LYS A 212 14.36 14.05 -5.92
CA LYS A 212 13.31 14.22 -6.92
C LYS A 212 11.94 13.83 -6.38
N GLN A 213 11.85 12.67 -5.71
CA GLN A 213 10.60 12.23 -5.08
C GLN A 213 10.12 13.22 -4.02
N ALA A 214 11.03 13.76 -3.19
CA ALA A 214 10.69 14.76 -2.19
C ALA A 214 10.19 16.06 -2.83
N ALA A 215 10.82 16.52 -3.92
CA ALA A 215 10.38 17.69 -4.67
C ALA A 215 8.99 17.50 -5.30
N ASP A 216 8.76 16.36 -5.95
CA ASP A 216 7.47 16.03 -6.57
C ASP A 216 6.35 15.95 -5.52
N ASN A 217 6.63 15.30 -4.38
CA ASN A 217 5.70 15.22 -3.25
C ASN A 217 5.42 16.60 -2.64
N ALA A 218 6.44 17.46 -2.51
CA ALA A 218 6.27 18.81 -1.97
C ALA A 218 5.39 19.67 -2.88
N GLU A 219 5.56 19.59 -4.21
CA GLU A 219 4.72 20.31 -5.16
C GLU A 219 3.29 19.77 -5.17
N TYR A 220 3.10 18.45 -5.11
CA TYR A 220 1.78 17.85 -4.97
C TYR A 220 1.07 18.30 -3.68
N GLN A 221 1.74 18.27 -2.54
CA GLN A 221 1.17 18.70 -1.26
C GLN A 221 0.82 20.19 -1.26
N LYS A 222 1.66 21.03 -1.86
CA LYS A 222 1.38 22.45 -2.06
C LYS A 222 0.13 22.65 -2.93
N GLN A 223 0.05 22.01 -4.10
CA GLN A 223 -1.11 22.14 -4.98
C GLN A 223 -2.39 21.66 -4.30
N SER A 224 -2.33 20.50 -3.65
CA SER A 224 -3.45 19.91 -2.93
C SER A 224 -3.92 20.79 -1.77
N SER A 225 -3.01 21.27 -0.92
CA SER A 225 -3.35 22.13 0.23
C SER A 225 -3.90 23.49 -0.19
N VAL A 226 -3.32 24.11 -1.22
CA VAL A 226 -3.83 25.38 -1.77
C VAL A 226 -5.20 25.15 -2.40
N PHE A 227 -5.37 24.12 -3.23
CA PHE A 227 -6.65 23.79 -3.86
C PHE A 227 -7.73 23.53 -2.82
N GLN A 228 -7.43 22.72 -1.79
CA GLN A 228 -8.36 22.43 -0.71
C GLN A 228 -8.75 23.70 0.05
N THR A 229 -7.80 24.60 0.31
CA THR A 229 -8.09 25.89 0.96
C THR A 229 -9.01 26.76 0.11
N ILE A 230 -8.74 26.85 -1.20
CA ILE A 230 -9.59 27.60 -2.14
C ILE A 230 -10.98 26.98 -2.19
N MET A 231 -11.08 25.66 -2.29
CA MET A 231 -12.35 24.93 -2.35
C MET A 231 -13.17 25.14 -1.08
N ASN A 232 -12.54 25.07 0.10
CA ASN A 232 -13.20 25.31 1.38
C ASN A 232 -13.68 26.75 1.55
N ASN A 233 -12.99 27.72 0.95
CA ASN A 233 -13.38 29.12 0.97
C ASN A 233 -14.38 29.49 -0.13
N SER A 234 -14.60 28.61 -1.11
CA SER A 234 -15.50 28.83 -2.23
C SER A 234 -16.91 28.32 -1.91
N GLN A 235 -17.90 28.93 -2.55
CA GLN A 235 -19.29 28.53 -2.45
C GLN A 235 -19.76 27.96 -3.78
N VAL A 236 -20.37 26.77 -3.73
CA VAL A 236 -21.07 26.18 -4.87
C VAL A 236 -22.57 26.18 -4.58
N VAL A 237 -23.35 26.79 -5.47
CA VAL A 237 -24.80 26.79 -5.49
C VAL A 237 -25.25 25.76 -6.51
N ALA A 238 -25.60 24.57 -6.04
CA ALA A 238 -26.15 23.50 -6.88
C ALA A 238 -27.67 23.39 -6.66
N SER A 239 -28.42 23.08 -7.72
CA SER A 239 -29.83 22.74 -7.58
C SER A 239 -29.99 21.35 -6.95
N GLU A 240 -31.12 21.09 -6.28
CA GLU A 240 -31.42 19.75 -5.73
C GLU A 240 -31.39 18.68 -6.83
N GLU A 241 -31.83 19.03 -8.05
CA GLU A 241 -31.80 18.14 -9.21
C GLU A 241 -30.37 17.79 -9.63
N SER A 242 -29.44 18.75 -9.67
CA SER A 242 -28.03 18.49 -9.99
C SER A 242 -27.33 17.68 -8.90
N ILE A 243 -27.67 17.91 -7.62
CA ILE A 243 -27.13 17.11 -6.50
C ILE A 243 -27.64 15.66 -6.61
N GLN A 244 -28.93 15.47 -6.89
CA GLN A 244 -29.51 14.13 -7.03
C GLN A 244 -28.93 13.39 -8.25
N ALA A 245 -28.76 14.07 -9.38
CA ALA A 245 -28.14 13.47 -10.57
C ALA A 245 -26.70 13.02 -10.31
N ALA A 246 -25.90 13.84 -9.61
CA ALA A 246 -24.54 13.48 -9.22
C ALA A 246 -24.49 12.29 -8.24
N TYR A 247 -25.43 12.24 -7.28
CA TYR A 247 -25.59 11.11 -6.37
C TYR A 247 -25.95 9.82 -7.14
N ASP A 248 -26.91 9.88 -8.06
CA ASP A 248 -27.36 8.72 -8.84
C ASP A 248 -26.22 8.19 -9.74
N GLU A 249 -25.42 9.08 -10.33
CA GLU A 249 -24.23 8.72 -11.12
C GLU A 249 -23.18 8.03 -10.24
N ALA A 250 -22.87 8.59 -9.08
CA ALA A 250 -21.94 7.99 -8.13
C ALA A 250 -22.41 6.60 -7.67
N MET A 251 -23.70 6.46 -7.33
CA MET A 251 -24.28 5.17 -6.95
C MET A 251 -24.19 4.15 -8.09
N THR A 252 -24.51 4.57 -9.31
CA THR A 252 -24.39 3.71 -10.51
C THR A 252 -22.95 3.22 -10.71
N TYR A 253 -21.96 4.09 -10.50
CA TYR A 253 -20.54 3.71 -10.57
C TYR A 253 -20.20 2.60 -9.56
N TYR A 254 -20.58 2.77 -8.28
CA TYR A 254 -20.29 1.78 -7.25
C TYR A 254 -21.06 0.47 -7.43
N GLU A 255 -22.31 0.53 -7.87
CA GLU A 255 -23.11 -0.66 -8.21
C GLU A 255 -22.50 -1.43 -9.39
N THR A 256 -22.03 -0.71 -10.41
CA THR A 256 -21.34 -1.30 -11.56
C THR A 256 -20.02 -1.94 -11.15
N MET A 257 -19.25 -1.27 -10.28
CA MET A 257 -18.01 -1.80 -9.73
C MET A 257 -18.27 -3.10 -8.96
N ALA A 258 -19.23 -3.11 -8.04
CA ALA A 258 -19.60 -4.30 -7.27
C ALA A 258 -20.02 -5.45 -8.20
N THR A 259 -20.90 -5.17 -9.17
CA THR A 259 -21.38 -6.15 -10.16
C THR A 259 -20.22 -6.73 -10.98
N ASN A 260 -19.30 -5.89 -11.45
CA ASN A 260 -18.13 -6.33 -12.22
C ASN A 260 -17.16 -7.17 -11.37
N SER A 261 -17.10 -6.91 -10.06
CA SER A 261 -16.37 -7.72 -9.09
C SER A 261 -17.14 -8.97 -8.63
N GLY A 262 -18.34 -9.22 -9.16
CA GLY A 262 -19.16 -10.40 -8.85
C GLY A 262 -19.74 -10.38 -7.44
N MET A 263 -19.94 -9.19 -6.86
CA MET A 263 -20.41 -9.01 -5.49
C MET A 263 -21.52 -7.97 -5.40
N GLU A 264 -22.30 -8.03 -4.33
CA GLU A 264 -23.31 -7.02 -4.01
C GLU A 264 -22.65 -5.74 -3.47
N LEU A 265 -23.27 -4.58 -3.71
CA LEU A 265 -22.77 -3.28 -3.24
C LEU A 265 -22.59 -3.26 -1.72
N GLU A 266 -23.48 -3.89 -0.97
CA GLU A 266 -23.38 -3.99 0.49
C GLU A 266 -22.07 -4.64 0.93
N THR A 267 -21.68 -5.73 0.26
CA THR A 267 -20.42 -6.43 0.53
C THR A 267 -19.21 -5.55 0.18
N LEU A 268 -19.27 -4.82 -0.94
CA LEU A 268 -18.21 -3.91 -1.35
C LEU A 268 -18.01 -2.78 -0.33
N VAL A 269 -19.11 -2.15 0.10
CA VAL A 269 -19.09 -1.07 1.10
C VAL A 269 -18.63 -1.61 2.46
N GLY A 270 -19.01 -2.83 2.81
CA GLY A 270 -18.56 -3.52 4.01
C GLY A 270 -17.04 -3.70 4.07
N TYR A 271 -16.36 -3.91 2.94
CA TYR A 271 -14.90 -3.95 2.90
C TYR A 271 -14.23 -2.62 3.26
N TYR A 272 -14.92 -1.50 3.05
CA TYR A 272 -14.46 -0.19 3.50
C TYR A 272 -14.89 0.16 4.93
N GLY A 273 -15.43 -0.82 5.68
CA GLY A 273 -15.82 -0.65 7.09
C GLY A 273 -17.07 0.22 7.28
N MET A 274 -17.94 0.30 6.27
CA MET A 274 -19.19 1.05 6.34
C MET A 274 -20.39 0.13 6.09
N ASP A 275 -21.54 0.47 6.65
CA ASP A 275 -22.81 -0.14 6.25
C ASP A 275 -23.44 0.61 5.06
N LEU A 276 -24.33 -0.08 4.34
CA LEU A 276 -24.93 0.43 3.12
C LEU A 276 -25.78 1.69 3.35
N ASP A 277 -26.44 1.81 4.51
CA ASP A 277 -27.30 2.97 4.82
C ASP A 277 -26.44 4.20 5.12
N THR A 278 -25.36 4.04 5.88
CA THR A 278 -24.36 5.09 6.12
C THR A 278 -23.71 5.55 4.83
N PHE A 279 -23.41 4.63 3.92
CA PHE A 279 -22.84 4.94 2.61
C PHE A 279 -23.80 5.76 1.73
N LYS A 280 -25.06 5.35 1.64
CA LYS A 280 -26.11 6.06 0.88
C LYS A 280 -26.50 7.42 1.48
N ALA A 281 -26.19 7.66 2.74
CA ALA A 281 -26.54 8.90 3.44
C ALA A 281 -25.51 10.03 3.28
N ARG A 282 -24.35 9.75 2.67
CA ARG A 282 -23.28 10.71 2.39
C ARG A 282 -23.39 11.28 0.99
#